data_AF-Q9FW18-F1
#
_entry.id   AF-Q9FW18-F1
#
_cell.length_a   1.000
_cell.length_b   1.000
_cell.length_c   1.000
_cell.angle_alpha   90.00
_cell.angle_beta   90.00
_cell.angle_gamma   90.00
#
_symmetry.space_group_name_H-M   'P 1'
#
loop_
_entity.id
_entity.type
_entity.pdbx_description
1 polymer ?
#
loop_
_entity_poly.entity_id
_entity_poly.type
_entity_poly.pdbx_seq_one_letter_code
_entity_poly.pdbx_strand_id
1 'polypeptide(L)'
;MAAAGEAGHGAARRPGAARTAMRPGRRDGWLDRRQCGRRPTSSPRPLPRRRDPVAACASPADAETASTSRSCDALEAERAVAELLREHGASPADAASIAARAPGYAAMLADGVRELDELGLWESWSSGVGAGREVEMAGLGFGRKVYYMGKAKSRHGRGVVPLLESVGVRLSSAKLIEPYVSAAGLPVLIDRVRSTTSF
;
A
#
# COMPACT_ATOMS: atom_id res chain seq x y z
N MET A 1 35.92 -2.32 70.27
CA MET A 1 36.82 -1.48 69.46
C MET A 1 36.59 -1.81 68.00
N ALA A 2 36.29 -0.79 67.18
CA ALA A 2 36.18 -0.80 65.70
C ALA A 2 35.06 -1.67 65.09
N ALA A 3 34.33 -1.29 64.04
CA ALA A 3 34.22 -0.06 63.28
C ALA A 3 32.86 -0.03 62.55
N ALA A 4 32.47 1.16 62.13
CA ALA A 4 31.22 1.53 61.49
C ALA A 4 30.89 0.76 60.20
N GLY A 5 29.61 0.40 60.05
CA GLY A 5 28.99 -0.07 58.81
C GLY A 5 27.92 0.93 58.37
N GLU A 6 27.83 1.13 57.07
CA GLU A 6 27.46 2.35 56.38
C GLU A 6 25.99 2.80 56.45
N ALA A 7 25.85 4.11 56.21
CA ALA A 7 24.61 4.87 56.15
C ALA A 7 23.74 4.49 54.94
N GLY A 8 22.45 4.26 55.22
CA GLY A 8 21.37 4.43 54.26
C GLY A 8 20.92 5.90 54.16
N HIS A 9 19.97 6.15 53.24
CA HIS A 9 19.47 7.43 52.71
C HIS A 9 20.29 7.92 51.51
N GLY A 10 19.75 8.16 50.33
CA GLY A 10 18.38 8.36 49.90
C GLY A 10 18.41 9.26 48.66
N ALA A 11 17.30 9.31 47.94
CA ALA A 11 17.00 10.25 46.86
C ALA A 11 17.69 10.00 45.50
N ALA A 12 17.00 9.18 44.71
CA ALA A 12 16.99 9.27 43.26
C ALA A 12 16.68 10.71 42.80
N ARG A 13 17.60 11.33 42.07
CA ARG A 13 17.36 12.54 41.28
C ARG A 13 17.51 12.21 39.81
N ARG A 14 16.37 12.12 39.12
CA ARG A 14 16.27 12.19 37.66
C ARG A 14 16.22 13.66 37.24
N PRO A 15 17.19 14.20 36.48
CA PRO A 15 16.98 15.43 35.74
C PRO A 15 16.25 15.13 34.42
N GLY A 16 15.27 15.97 34.12
CA GLY A 16 14.22 15.74 33.14
C GLY A 16 14.70 15.77 31.68
N ALA A 17 13.98 14.98 30.89
CA ALA A 17 13.97 15.06 29.44
C ALA A 17 13.45 16.44 28.99
N ALA A 18 14.32 17.23 28.39
CA ALA A 18 13.94 18.40 27.62
C ALA A 18 13.13 17.93 26.41
N ARG A 19 11.83 18.21 26.43
CA ARG A 19 10.95 18.07 25.27
C ARG A 19 11.22 19.23 24.32
N THR A 20 12.10 19.01 23.34
CA THR A 20 12.17 19.91 22.18
C THR A 20 10.95 19.64 21.31
N ALA A 21 10.05 20.63 21.29
CA ALA A 21 8.84 20.63 20.49
C ALA A 21 9.18 20.47 18.99
N MET A 22 8.63 19.44 18.35
CA MET A 22 8.56 19.38 16.90
C MET A 22 7.60 20.45 16.38
N ARG A 23 8.09 21.26 15.44
CA ARG A 23 7.30 22.18 14.63
C ARG A 23 6.26 21.38 13.82
N PRO A 24 4.99 21.81 13.76
CA PRO A 24 4.05 21.24 12.81
C PRO A 24 4.37 21.76 11.40
N GLY A 25 5.03 20.92 10.61
CA GLY A 25 5.23 21.13 9.18
C GLY A 25 3.95 20.82 8.41
N ARG A 26 3.37 21.89 7.85
CA ARG A 26 2.51 22.00 6.66
C ARG A 26 1.62 20.79 6.31
N ARG A 27 0.32 21.00 6.55
CA ARG A 27 -0.78 20.36 5.82
C ARG A 27 -0.81 20.93 4.40
N ASP A 28 -0.38 20.17 3.41
CA ASP A 28 -0.68 20.50 2.02
C ASP A 28 -2.05 19.90 1.66
N GLY A 29 -3.03 20.80 1.64
CA GLY A 29 -4.39 20.54 1.26
C GLY A 29 -4.47 20.22 -0.23
N TRP A 30 -5.01 19.05 -0.55
CA TRP A 30 -5.51 18.73 -1.87
C TRP A 30 -7.00 19.02 -1.90
N LEU A 31 -7.35 20.28 -2.12
CA LEU A 31 -8.68 20.69 -2.55
C LEU A 31 -8.56 21.67 -3.72
N ASP A 32 -9.28 21.30 -4.77
CA ASP A 32 -9.89 22.13 -5.80
C ASP A 32 -9.00 22.74 -6.90
N ARG A 33 -9.21 22.20 -8.11
CA ARG A 33 -9.27 23.05 -9.30
C ARG A 33 -10.20 22.44 -10.34
N ARG A 34 -11.51 22.51 -10.08
CA ARG A 34 -12.50 22.59 -11.16
C ARG A 34 -12.30 23.92 -11.88
N GLN A 35 -12.06 23.88 -13.19
CA GLN A 35 -12.30 25.04 -14.06
C GLN A 35 -13.10 24.58 -15.28
N CYS A 36 -14.39 24.88 -15.22
CA CYS A 36 -15.29 24.88 -16.36
C CYS A 36 -15.18 26.22 -17.10
N GLY A 37 -15.12 26.17 -18.43
CA GLY A 37 -15.64 27.24 -19.30
C GLY A 37 -14.62 27.99 -20.16
N ARG A 38 -14.62 27.72 -21.47
CA ARG A 38 -14.96 28.67 -22.56
C ARG A 38 -14.75 28.00 -23.93
N ARG A 39 -15.81 27.97 -24.75
CA ARG A 39 -15.77 27.59 -26.17
C ARG A 39 -15.22 28.75 -27.01
N PRO A 40 -14.44 28.45 -28.06
CA PRO A 40 -14.53 29.20 -29.31
C PRO A 40 -15.07 28.32 -30.44
N THR A 41 -16.01 28.88 -31.19
CA THR A 41 -16.55 28.36 -32.45
C THR A 41 -15.56 28.59 -33.60
N SER A 42 -15.24 27.55 -34.37
CA SER A 42 -14.63 27.69 -35.69
C SER A 42 -15.24 26.65 -36.65
N SER A 43 -15.75 27.17 -37.78
CA SER A 43 -16.40 26.43 -38.88
C SER A 43 -15.48 25.43 -39.59
N PRO A 44 -16.02 24.45 -40.32
CA PRO A 44 -15.26 23.30 -40.81
C PRO A 44 -14.55 23.58 -42.14
N ARG A 45 -13.35 23.02 -42.30
CA ARG A 45 -12.65 22.90 -43.59
C ARG A 45 -12.32 21.42 -43.87
N PRO A 46 -12.17 21.04 -45.15
CA PRO A 46 -12.57 19.73 -45.66
C PRO A 46 -11.60 18.60 -45.28
N LEU A 47 -12.16 17.40 -45.12
CA LEU A 47 -11.44 16.16 -44.86
C LEU A 47 -10.53 15.80 -46.05
N PRO A 48 -9.21 15.60 -45.85
CA PRO A 48 -8.42 14.80 -46.75
C PRO A 48 -8.71 13.31 -46.50
N ARG A 49 -8.74 12.60 -47.62
CA ARG A 49 -9.12 11.21 -47.85
C ARG A 49 -8.48 10.22 -46.87
N ARG A 50 -9.25 9.17 -46.57
CA ARG A 50 -8.82 7.88 -45.99
C ARG A 50 -7.39 7.55 -46.44
N ARG A 51 -6.45 7.59 -45.51
CA ARG A 51 -5.33 6.66 -45.52
C ARG A 51 -5.76 5.48 -44.68
N ASP A 52 -5.74 4.32 -45.31
CA ASP A 52 -6.00 3.04 -44.66
C ASP A 52 -5.12 2.92 -43.41
N PRO A 53 -5.64 2.45 -42.26
CA PRO A 53 -4.76 2.02 -41.22
C PRO A 53 -4.01 0.82 -41.78
N VAL A 54 -2.70 0.97 -41.96
CA VAL A 54 -1.82 -0.20 -41.93
C VAL A 54 -2.12 -0.86 -40.58
N ALA A 55 -2.86 -1.96 -40.64
CA ALA A 55 -2.97 -2.87 -39.53
C ALA A 55 -1.56 -3.40 -39.31
N ALA A 56 -0.81 -2.71 -38.46
CA ALA A 56 0.30 -3.32 -37.77
C ALA A 56 -0.36 -4.45 -36.96
N CYS A 57 -0.32 -5.66 -37.52
CA CYS A 57 -0.65 -6.87 -36.81
C CYS A 57 0.30 -6.93 -35.62
N ALA A 58 -0.13 -6.46 -34.46
CA ALA A 58 0.45 -6.93 -33.22
C ALA A 58 0.28 -8.45 -33.26
N SER A 59 1.39 -9.18 -33.29
CA SER A 59 1.36 -10.63 -33.36
C SER A 59 0.55 -11.15 -32.16
N PRO A 60 -0.36 -12.11 -32.35
CA PRO A 60 -1.14 -12.67 -31.24
C PRO A 60 -0.23 -13.23 -30.13
N ALA A 61 0.98 -13.65 -30.47
CA ALA A 61 2.01 -14.10 -29.53
C ALA A 61 2.44 -13.04 -28.50
N ASP A 62 2.55 -11.76 -28.89
CA ASP A 62 2.96 -10.68 -27.97
C ASP A 62 1.83 -10.32 -26.98
N ALA A 63 0.58 -10.36 -27.46
CA ALA A 63 -0.59 -10.12 -26.64
C ALA A 63 -0.85 -11.27 -25.65
N GLU A 64 -0.63 -12.52 -26.07
CA GLU A 64 -0.79 -13.72 -25.24
C GLU A 64 0.30 -13.82 -24.16
N THR A 65 1.54 -13.47 -24.51
CA THR A 65 2.66 -13.41 -23.55
C THR A 65 2.45 -12.29 -22.51
N ALA A 66 2.01 -11.11 -22.94
CA ALA A 66 1.70 -10.00 -22.04
C ALA A 66 0.46 -10.25 -21.15
N SER A 67 -0.50 -11.04 -21.63
CA SER A 67 -1.67 -11.45 -20.82
C SER A 67 -1.28 -12.48 -19.76
N THR A 68 -0.41 -13.43 -20.14
CA THR A 68 0.11 -14.44 -19.22
C THR A 68 0.97 -13.81 -18.12
N SER A 69 1.86 -12.88 -18.46
CA SER A 69 2.67 -12.17 -17.46
C SER A 69 1.82 -11.36 -16.49
N ARG A 70 0.82 -10.61 -16.97
CA ARG A 70 -0.11 -9.88 -16.09
C ARG A 70 -0.89 -10.80 -15.16
N SER A 71 -1.27 -11.99 -15.63
CA SER A 71 -1.97 -12.98 -14.80
C SER A 71 -1.06 -13.58 -13.73
N CYS A 72 0.22 -13.80 -14.05
CA CYS A 72 1.22 -14.25 -13.09
C CYS A 72 1.50 -13.19 -12.02
N ASP A 73 1.67 -11.93 -12.45
CA ASP A 73 1.85 -10.78 -11.56
C ASP A 73 0.66 -10.60 -10.62
N ALA A 74 -0.57 -10.75 -11.11
CA ALA A 74 -1.76 -10.64 -10.27
C ALA A 74 -1.76 -11.68 -9.15
N LEU A 75 -1.37 -12.92 -9.46
CA LEU A 75 -1.28 -14.01 -8.49
C LEU A 75 -0.11 -13.84 -7.53
N GLU A 76 1.04 -13.31 -7.99
CA GLU A 76 2.14 -12.91 -7.11
C GLU A 76 1.75 -11.78 -6.17
N ALA A 77 0.99 -10.80 -6.67
CA ALA A 77 0.51 -9.69 -5.87
C ALA A 77 -0.47 -10.15 -4.78
N GLU A 78 -1.39 -11.05 -5.14
CA GLU A 78 -2.30 -11.68 -4.17
C GLU A 78 -1.52 -12.45 -3.09
N ARG A 79 -0.54 -13.28 -3.49
CA ARG A 79 0.32 -14.01 -2.54
C ARG A 79 1.09 -13.07 -1.62
N ALA A 80 1.62 -11.97 -2.15
CA ALA A 80 2.32 -10.95 -1.36
C ALA A 80 1.38 -10.26 -0.36
N VAL A 81 0.12 -10.01 -0.73
CA VAL A 81 -0.91 -9.49 0.18
C VAL A 81 -1.24 -10.52 1.27
N ALA A 82 -1.35 -11.80 0.93
CA ALA A 82 -1.56 -12.86 1.92
C ALA A 82 -0.38 -12.95 2.90
N GLU A 83 0.86 -12.81 2.43
CA GLU A 83 2.05 -12.76 3.30
C GLU A 83 2.01 -11.55 4.26
N LEU A 84 1.64 -10.37 3.75
CA LEU A 84 1.46 -9.15 4.56
C LEU A 84 0.38 -9.33 5.64
N LEU A 85 -0.75 -9.96 5.30
CA LEU A 85 -1.84 -10.24 6.24
C LEU A 85 -1.41 -11.20 7.35
N ARG A 86 -0.62 -12.22 7.02
CA ARG A 86 -0.06 -13.17 8.00
C ARG A 86 0.89 -12.48 8.97
N GLU A 87 1.72 -11.57 8.49
CA GLU A 87 2.57 -10.76 9.36
C GLU A 87 1.76 -9.91 10.35
N HIS A 88 0.55 -9.50 9.96
CA HIS A 88 -0.38 -8.79 10.84
C HIS A 88 -1.27 -9.71 11.69
N GLY A 89 -1.00 -11.02 11.71
CA GLY A 89 -1.64 -11.98 12.61
C GLY A 89 -2.83 -12.75 12.03
N ALA A 90 -3.14 -12.61 10.73
CA ALA A 90 -4.15 -13.46 10.09
C ALA A 90 -3.67 -14.92 10.00
N SER A 91 -4.59 -15.87 10.16
CA SER A 91 -4.30 -17.28 9.89
C SER A 91 -3.95 -17.48 8.41
N PRO A 92 -3.19 -18.53 8.02
CA PRO A 92 -2.86 -18.76 6.62
C PRO A 92 -4.11 -18.89 5.72
N ALA A 93 -5.18 -19.51 6.23
CA ALA A 93 -6.45 -19.67 5.52
C ALA A 93 -7.19 -18.34 5.37
N ASP A 94 -7.30 -17.56 6.45
CA ASP A 94 -7.95 -16.24 6.41
C ASP A 94 -7.17 -15.29 5.50
N ALA A 95 -5.85 -15.27 5.58
CA ALA A 95 -5.01 -14.41 4.76
C ALA A 95 -5.16 -14.70 3.27
N ALA A 96 -5.17 -15.97 2.87
CA ALA A 96 -5.38 -16.36 1.48
C ALA A 96 -6.80 -15.99 1.01
N SER A 97 -7.82 -16.27 1.83
CA SER A 97 -9.22 -15.94 1.53
C SER A 97 -9.44 -14.43 1.38
N ILE A 98 -8.89 -13.63 2.30
CA ILE A 98 -8.97 -12.17 2.26
C ILE A 98 -8.25 -11.63 1.02
N ALA A 99 -7.04 -12.10 0.72
CA ALA A 99 -6.27 -11.64 -0.43
C ALA A 99 -7.00 -11.92 -1.76
N ALA A 100 -7.51 -13.15 -1.95
CA ALA A 100 -8.28 -13.53 -3.14
C ALA A 100 -9.56 -12.70 -3.33
N ARG A 101 -10.13 -12.20 -2.23
CA ARG A 101 -11.34 -11.37 -2.21
C ARG A 101 -11.05 -9.86 -2.23
N ALA A 102 -9.78 -9.46 -2.23
CA ALA A 102 -9.35 -8.06 -2.26
C ALA A 102 -8.48 -7.74 -3.50
N PRO A 103 -8.98 -8.02 -4.73
CA PRO A 103 -8.19 -7.87 -5.95
C PRO A 103 -7.80 -6.42 -6.24
N GLY A 104 -8.60 -5.44 -5.81
CA GLY A 104 -8.32 -4.02 -6.01
C GLY A 104 -7.13 -3.55 -5.19
N TYR A 105 -7.00 -4.01 -3.94
CA TYR A 105 -5.82 -3.72 -3.13
C TYR A 105 -4.56 -4.34 -3.74
N ALA A 106 -4.61 -5.60 -4.17
CA ALA A 106 -3.49 -6.27 -4.84
C ALA A 106 -3.09 -5.55 -6.14
N ALA A 107 -4.07 -5.20 -6.99
CA ALA A 107 -3.84 -4.46 -8.23
C ALA A 107 -3.21 -3.08 -7.98
N MET A 108 -3.70 -2.34 -6.98
CA MET A 108 -3.13 -1.03 -6.62
C MET A 108 -1.65 -1.15 -6.23
N LEU A 109 -1.26 -2.20 -5.50
CA LEU A 109 0.15 -2.41 -5.16
C LEU A 109 0.97 -2.81 -6.38
N ALA A 110 0.44 -3.71 -7.20
CA ALA A 110 1.05 -4.15 -8.46
C ALA A 110 1.30 -2.97 -9.43
N ASP A 111 0.33 -2.08 -9.59
CA ASP A 111 0.45 -0.90 -10.44
C ASP A 111 1.53 0.06 -9.91
N GLY A 112 1.57 0.28 -8.60
CA GLY A 112 2.63 1.08 -7.98
C GLY A 112 4.03 0.46 -8.11
N VAL A 113 4.11 -0.88 -8.14
CA VAL A 113 5.37 -1.60 -8.38
C VAL A 113 5.83 -1.41 -9.83
N ARG A 114 4.91 -1.58 -10.80
CA ARG A 114 5.19 -1.38 -12.21
C ARG A 114 5.62 0.05 -12.53
N GLU A 115 4.91 1.03 -11.98
CA GLU A 115 5.26 2.45 -12.14
C GLU A 115 6.68 2.74 -11.64
N LEU A 116 7.07 2.20 -10.48
CA LEU A 116 8.43 2.36 -9.97
C LEU A 116 9.49 1.60 -10.78
N ASP A 117 9.16 0.42 -11.30
CA ASP A 117 10.04 -0.36 -12.19
C ASP A 117 10.28 0.36 -13.51
N GLU A 118 9.21 0.87 -14.15
CA GLU A 118 9.27 1.62 -15.40
C GLU A 118 10.10 2.91 -15.26
N LEU A 119 10.01 3.57 -14.11
CA LEU A 119 10.75 4.81 -13.84
C LEU A 119 12.14 4.56 -13.23
N GLY A 120 12.48 3.32 -12.85
CA GLY A 120 13.74 3.00 -12.16
C GLY A 120 13.91 3.71 -10.81
N LEU A 121 12.82 4.01 -10.10
CA LEU A 121 12.80 4.88 -8.91
C LEU A 121 12.82 4.12 -7.57
N TRP A 122 13.02 2.82 -7.58
CA TRP A 122 12.98 1.98 -6.37
C TRP A 122 13.93 2.44 -5.27
N GLU A 123 15.16 2.82 -5.64
CA GLU A 123 16.17 3.28 -4.67
C GLU A 123 15.81 4.65 -4.07
N SER A 124 15.17 5.53 -4.85
CA SER A 124 14.69 6.81 -4.37
C SER A 124 13.47 6.64 -3.45
N TRP A 125 12.55 5.75 -3.83
CA TRP A 125 11.36 5.43 -3.04
C TRP A 125 11.71 4.76 -1.71
N SER A 126 12.59 3.74 -1.72
CA SER A 126 12.97 2.98 -0.52
C SER A 126 13.67 3.87 0.51
N SER A 127 14.53 4.78 0.06
CA SER A 127 15.22 5.78 0.89
C SER A 127 14.25 6.67 1.67
N GLY A 128 13.15 7.08 1.05
CA GLY A 128 12.15 7.97 1.66
C GLY A 128 11.20 7.30 2.65
N VAL A 129 10.98 5.98 2.53
CA VAL A 129 9.95 5.26 3.29
C VAL A 129 10.53 4.51 4.50
N GLY A 130 11.85 4.56 4.69
CA GLY A 130 12.52 3.83 5.78
C GLY A 130 12.39 2.31 5.62
N ALA A 131 12.11 1.83 4.40
CA ALA A 131 12.34 0.45 4.01
C ALA A 131 13.85 0.26 4.13
N GLY A 132 14.28 -0.48 5.15
CA GLY A 132 15.67 -0.48 5.63
C GLY A 132 16.69 -0.56 4.49
N ARG A 133 17.77 0.20 4.64
CA ARG A 133 18.94 0.30 3.75
C ARG A 133 19.68 -1.05 3.51
N GLU A 134 19.09 -2.16 3.92
CA GLU A 134 19.65 -3.51 3.96
C GLU A 134 19.18 -4.38 2.79
N VAL A 135 18.09 -4.01 2.09
CA VAL A 135 17.58 -4.76 0.94
C VAL A 135 17.72 -3.93 -0.33
N GLU A 136 18.49 -4.44 -1.31
CA GLU A 136 18.56 -3.88 -2.66
C GLU A 136 17.21 -4.07 -3.36
N MET A 137 16.36 -3.06 -3.25
CA MET A 137 14.97 -3.12 -3.69
C MET A 137 14.86 -3.26 -5.21
N ALA A 138 15.77 -2.64 -5.96
CA ALA A 138 15.81 -2.75 -7.42
C ALA A 138 15.97 -4.20 -7.91
N GLY A 139 16.77 -5.02 -7.21
CA GLY A 139 17.07 -6.41 -7.58
C GLY A 139 16.02 -7.44 -7.13
N LEU A 140 15.00 -7.04 -6.38
CA LEU A 140 13.94 -7.95 -5.92
C LEU A 140 12.98 -8.34 -7.05
N GLY A 141 12.47 -9.58 -6.96
CA GLY A 141 11.35 -10.03 -7.79
C GLY A 141 10.05 -9.26 -7.52
N PHE A 142 9.14 -9.30 -8.48
CA PHE A 142 7.88 -8.54 -8.49
C PHE A 142 7.05 -8.75 -7.20
N GLY A 143 6.73 -9.99 -6.83
CA GLY A 143 5.96 -10.25 -5.60
C GLY A 143 6.61 -9.71 -4.31
N ARG A 144 7.95 -9.72 -4.22
CA ARG A 144 8.65 -9.12 -3.07
C ARG A 144 8.53 -7.60 -3.06
N LYS A 145 8.64 -6.95 -4.22
CA LYS A 145 8.37 -5.51 -4.36
C LYS A 145 6.95 -5.16 -3.94
N VAL A 146 5.95 -5.97 -4.34
CA VAL A 146 4.55 -5.82 -3.91
C VAL A 146 4.41 -5.93 -2.39
N TYR A 147 5.05 -6.92 -1.77
CA TYR A 147 5.03 -7.11 -0.32
C TYR A 147 5.58 -5.87 0.41
N TYR A 148 6.75 -5.36 0.01
CA TYR A 148 7.34 -4.17 0.63
C TYR A 148 6.54 -2.90 0.37
N MET A 149 5.97 -2.74 -0.84
CA MET A 149 5.02 -1.67 -1.15
C MET A 149 3.79 -1.72 -0.23
N GLY A 150 3.25 -2.91 -0.01
CA GLY A 150 2.16 -3.16 0.93
C GLY A 150 2.56 -2.83 2.36
N LYS A 151 3.76 -3.23 2.79
CA LYS A 151 4.30 -2.94 4.12
C LYS A 151 4.44 -1.44 4.39
N ALA A 152 4.98 -0.71 3.42
CA ALA A 152 5.09 0.74 3.43
C ALA A 152 3.72 1.42 3.58
N LYS A 153 2.74 1.01 2.77
CA LYS A 153 1.37 1.56 2.79
C LYS A 153 0.57 1.13 4.03
N SER A 154 0.89 -0.01 4.63
CA SER A 154 0.19 -0.62 5.77
C SER A 154 0.81 -0.28 7.14
N ARG A 155 1.79 0.63 7.20
CA ARG A 155 2.51 0.95 8.46
C ARG A 155 1.57 1.27 9.64
N HIS A 156 0.46 1.94 9.36
CA HIS A 156 -0.58 2.24 10.35
C HIS A 156 -1.81 1.32 10.20
N GLY A 157 -2.08 0.85 8.98
CA GLY A 157 -3.30 0.11 8.66
C GLY A 157 -3.29 -1.39 8.85
N ARG A 158 -2.14 -2.01 9.16
CA ARG A 158 -2.03 -3.41 9.62
C ARG A 158 -2.89 -4.43 8.85
N GLY A 159 -3.02 -4.31 7.53
CA GLY A 159 -3.80 -5.24 6.70
C GLY A 159 -5.32 -5.03 6.72
N VAL A 160 -5.82 -3.94 7.31
CA VAL A 160 -7.26 -3.64 7.39
C VAL A 160 -7.87 -3.28 6.04
N VAL A 161 -7.16 -2.57 5.17
CA VAL A 161 -7.69 -2.19 3.84
C VAL A 161 -8.12 -3.43 3.03
N PRO A 162 -7.25 -4.45 2.82
CA PRO A 162 -7.68 -5.67 2.12
C PRO A 162 -8.77 -6.44 2.88
N LEU A 163 -8.80 -6.44 4.22
CA LEU A 163 -9.92 -7.02 4.97
C LEU A 163 -11.26 -6.34 4.64
N LEU A 164 -11.30 -5.01 4.68
CA LEU A 164 -12.52 -4.24 4.37
C LEU A 164 -12.97 -4.47 2.93
N GLU A 165 -12.04 -4.53 1.98
CA GLU A 165 -12.36 -4.87 0.60
C GLU A 165 -12.95 -6.27 0.46
N SER A 166 -12.38 -7.26 1.16
CA SER A 166 -12.84 -8.66 1.11
C SER A 166 -14.28 -8.88 1.56
N VAL A 167 -14.80 -7.95 2.38
CA VAL A 167 -16.20 -7.94 2.87
C VAL A 167 -17.11 -7.02 2.04
N GLY A 168 -16.60 -6.47 0.94
CA GLY A 168 -17.37 -5.70 -0.04
C GLY A 168 -17.26 -4.18 0.08
N VAL A 169 -16.41 -3.64 0.97
CA VAL A 169 -16.19 -2.20 1.03
C VAL A 169 -15.33 -1.77 -0.15
N ARG A 170 -15.77 -0.78 -0.93
CA ARG A 170 -14.95 -0.27 -2.04
C ARG A 170 -13.59 0.22 -1.55
N LEU A 171 -12.53 -0.07 -2.31
CA LEU A 171 -11.15 0.26 -1.95
C LEU A 171 -10.94 1.73 -1.51
N SER A 172 -11.58 2.68 -2.20
CA SER A 172 -11.52 4.10 -1.85
C SER A 172 -12.11 4.40 -0.47
N SER A 173 -13.25 3.77 -0.13
CA SER A 173 -13.88 3.87 1.17
C SER A 173 -13.10 3.12 2.25
N ALA A 174 -12.57 1.93 1.93
CA ALA A 174 -11.76 1.13 2.85
C ALA A 174 -10.55 1.90 3.39
N LYS A 175 -9.84 2.63 2.52
CA LYS A 175 -8.71 3.50 2.90
C LYS A 175 -9.11 4.64 3.85
N LEU A 176 -10.35 5.14 3.75
CA LEU A 176 -10.84 6.20 4.64
C LEU A 176 -11.29 5.64 5.99
N ILE A 177 -11.83 4.43 6.02
CA ILE A 177 -12.33 3.76 7.23
C ILE A 177 -11.18 3.17 8.04
N GLU A 178 -10.14 2.68 7.36
CA GLU A 178 -9.01 1.98 7.96
C GLU A 178 -8.48 2.64 9.24
N PRO A 179 -8.14 3.94 9.28
CA PRO A 179 -7.56 4.57 10.48
C PRO A 179 -8.45 4.50 11.72
N TYR A 180 -9.77 4.38 11.53
CA TYR A 180 -10.75 4.34 12.63
C TYR A 180 -10.89 2.94 13.24
N VAL A 181 -10.56 1.88 12.49
CA VAL A 181 -10.74 0.49 12.94
C VAL A 181 -9.42 -0.24 13.18
N SER A 182 -8.31 0.26 12.63
CA SER A 182 -6.97 -0.34 12.76
C SER A 182 -6.47 -0.50 14.19
N ALA A 183 -6.96 0.31 15.14
CA ALA A 183 -6.62 0.19 16.55
C ALA A 183 -7.05 -1.16 17.17
N ALA A 184 -8.09 -1.81 16.62
CA ALA A 184 -8.56 -3.11 17.11
C ALA A 184 -7.60 -4.26 16.75
N GLY A 185 -6.79 -4.10 15.70
CA GLY A 185 -5.92 -5.15 15.16
C GLY A 185 -6.65 -6.11 14.22
N LEU A 186 -5.89 -6.65 13.26
CA LEU A 186 -6.42 -7.49 12.19
C LEU A 186 -7.14 -8.77 12.69
N PRO A 187 -6.58 -9.56 13.65
CA PRO A 187 -7.25 -10.78 14.11
C PRO A 187 -8.63 -10.52 14.73
N VAL A 188 -8.72 -9.48 15.57
CA VAL A 188 -9.98 -9.08 16.22
C VAL A 188 -11.03 -8.67 15.19
N LEU A 189 -10.62 -7.96 14.14
CA LEU A 189 -11.54 -7.56 13.07
C LEU A 189 -12.01 -8.76 12.24
N ILE A 190 -11.14 -9.73 11.94
CA ILE A 190 -11.50 -10.97 11.25
C ILE A 190 -12.59 -11.73 12.03
N ASP A 191 -12.39 -11.92 13.34
CA ASP A 191 -13.35 -12.65 14.18
C ASP A 191 -14.71 -11.94 14.27
N ARG A 192 -14.72 -10.60 14.34
CA ARG A 192 -15.96 -9.81 14.34
C ARG A 192 -16.72 -9.95 13.02
N VAL A 193 -16.02 -9.84 11.89
CA VAL A 193 -16.62 -10.01 10.56
C VAL A 193 -17.24 -11.40 10.44
N ARG A 194 -16.48 -12.45 10.80
CA ARG A 194 -16.95 -13.84 10.71
C ARG A 194 -18.22 -14.05 11.54
N SER A 195 -18.24 -13.53 12.76
CA SER A 195 -19.38 -13.62 13.67
C SER A 195 -20.62 -12.89 13.15
N THR A 196 -20.45 -11.82 12.38
CA THR A 196 -21.57 -11.08 11.76
C THR A 196 -22.12 -11.73 10.50
N THR A 197 -21.33 -12.57 9.81
CA THR A 197 -21.73 -13.22 8.56
C THR A 197 -22.39 -14.59 8.72
N SER A 198 -22.34 -15.20 9.91
CA SER A 198 -23.12 -16.41 10.21
C SER A 198 -24.51 -16.02 10.74
N PHE A 199 -25.49 -15.94 9.84
CA PHE A 199 -26.92 -15.92 10.15
C PHE A 199 -27.61 -17.12 9.49
#